data_AF-A0A351XAW2-F1
#
_entry.id   AF-A0A351XAW2-F1
#
_cell.length_a   1.000
_cell.length_b   1.000
_cell.length_c   1.000
_cell.angle_alpha   90.00
_cell.angle_beta   90.00
_cell.angle_gamma   90.00
#
_symmetry.space_group_name_H-M   'P 1'
#
loop_
_entity.id
_entity.type
_entity.pdbx_description
1 polymer ?
#
loop_
_entity_poly.entity_id
_entity_poly.type
_entity_poly.pdbx_seq_one_letter_code
_entity_poly.pdbx_strand_id
1 'polypeptide(L)'
;HFTGDMHAITSANNLMCAMLDNSIQQGNELGIDPRRVQVKRCLDMNDRALRNIIVSLGGKLNGVPREDHFCITVASEVMAVLCLSDDLADLKKRLGNILVAYTYDGDPVYCRDIKANGAMTVLLKEAIKPNLVQTLENTPAIMHGGPF
;
A
#
# COMPACT_ATOMS: atom_id res chain seq x y z
N HIS A 1 -10.20 0.74 -17.28
CA HIS A 1 -9.14 -0.02 -16.59
C HIS A 1 -9.72 -1.26 -15.94
N PHE A 2 -10.28 -2.18 -16.74
CA PHE A 2 -11.11 -3.29 -16.23
C PHE A 2 -12.18 -2.78 -15.22
N THR A 3 -12.19 -3.27 -13.99
CA THR A 3 -13.12 -2.88 -12.91
C THR A 3 -12.54 -1.87 -11.91
N GLY A 4 -11.27 -1.46 -12.07
CA GLY A 4 -10.62 -0.48 -11.21
C GLY A 4 -9.83 -1.07 -10.03
N ASP A 5 -9.70 -2.39 -9.93
CA ASP A 5 -9.00 -3.08 -8.82
C ASP A 5 -7.56 -2.57 -8.62
N MET A 6 -6.80 -2.41 -9.71
CA MET A 6 -5.43 -1.87 -9.65
C MET A 6 -5.39 -0.44 -9.10
N HIS A 7 -6.39 0.38 -9.44
CA HIS A 7 -6.49 1.74 -8.92
C HIS A 7 -6.76 1.75 -7.42
N ALA A 8 -7.68 0.89 -6.96
CA ALA A 8 -7.99 0.73 -5.54
C ALA A 8 -6.77 0.26 -4.73
N ILE A 9 -6.01 -0.72 -5.25
CA ILE A 9 -4.77 -1.20 -4.63
C ILE A 9 -3.72 -0.09 -4.58
N THR A 10 -3.55 0.64 -5.68
CA THR A 10 -2.62 1.78 -5.75
C THR A 10 -2.97 2.85 -4.70
N SER A 11 -4.26 3.21 -4.61
CA SER A 11 -4.75 4.18 -3.63
C SER A 11 -4.55 3.71 -2.19
N ALA A 12 -4.84 2.44 -1.89
CA ALA A 12 -4.67 1.88 -0.54
C ALA A 12 -3.19 1.86 -0.12
N ASN A 13 -2.29 1.40 -1.01
CA ASN A 13 -0.85 1.39 -0.73
C ASN A 13 -0.30 2.81 -0.52
N ASN A 14 -0.68 3.75 -1.37
CA ASN A 14 -0.18 5.12 -1.29
C ASN A 14 -0.81 5.90 -0.13
N LEU A 15 -2.03 5.56 0.30
CA LEU A 15 -2.61 6.06 1.55
C LEU A 15 -1.77 5.63 2.76
N MET A 16 -1.39 4.35 2.85
CA MET A 16 -0.52 3.86 3.92
C MET A 16 0.81 4.63 3.97
N CYS A 17 1.45 4.84 2.82
CA CYS A 17 2.69 5.61 2.73
C CYS A 17 2.49 7.07 3.16
N ALA A 18 1.40 7.71 2.73
CA ALA A 18 1.07 9.09 3.11
C ALA A 18 0.80 9.22 4.62
N MET A 19 0.08 8.27 5.22
CA MET A 19 -0.17 8.24 6.66
C MET A 19 1.10 8.01 7.47
N LEU A 20 2.04 7.18 6.98
CA LEU A 20 3.36 6.99 7.59
C LEU A 20 4.15 8.30 7.62
N ASP A 21 4.30 8.98 6.48
CA ASP A 21 5.06 10.23 6.41
C ASP A 21 4.38 11.33 7.23
N ASN A 22 3.04 11.36 7.27
CA ASN A 22 2.31 12.26 8.15
C ASN A 22 2.53 11.95 9.64
N SER A 23 2.58 10.67 10.03
CA SER A 23 2.90 10.29 11.42
C SER A 23 4.28 10.79 11.83
N ILE A 24 5.27 10.70 10.95
CA ILE A 24 6.62 11.23 11.17
C ILE A 24 6.57 12.77 11.32
N GLN A 25 5.83 13.45 10.44
CA GLN A 25 5.73 14.91 10.46
C GLN A 25 5.02 15.48 11.69
N GLN A 26 3.96 14.81 12.18
CA GLN A 26 3.10 15.32 13.27
C GLN A 26 3.66 15.05 14.68
N GLY A 27 4.96 14.80 14.80
CA GLY A 27 5.63 14.60 16.09
C GLY A 27 6.28 13.23 16.26
N ASN A 28 6.04 12.30 15.33
CA ASN A 28 6.67 10.97 15.32
C ASN A 28 6.57 10.22 16.66
N GLU A 29 5.38 10.17 17.26
CA GLU A 29 5.15 9.54 18.57
C GLU A 29 5.57 8.06 18.61
N LEU A 30 5.56 7.38 17.46
CA LEU A 30 5.99 5.99 17.29
C LEU A 30 7.52 5.83 17.21
N GLY A 31 8.28 6.93 17.17
CA GLY A 31 9.75 6.88 17.08
C GLY A 31 10.28 6.25 15.80
N ILE A 32 9.53 6.36 14.69
CA ILE A 32 9.89 5.77 13.38
C ILE A 32 11.21 6.38 12.91
N ASP A 33 12.16 5.53 12.51
CA ASP A 33 13.38 5.95 11.84
C ASP A 33 13.09 6.13 10.34
N PRO A 34 13.14 7.35 9.77
CA PRO A 34 12.86 7.60 8.35
C PRO A 34 13.79 6.84 7.40
N ARG A 35 14.95 6.38 7.88
CA ARG A 35 15.93 5.59 7.12
C ARG A 35 15.59 4.11 7.09
N ARG A 36 14.63 3.65 7.91
CA ARG A 36 14.24 2.24 8.06
C ARG A 36 12.78 1.98 7.68
N VAL A 37 12.21 2.82 6.82
CA VAL A 37 10.91 2.56 6.19
C VAL A 37 11.03 1.37 5.23
N GLN A 38 10.11 0.41 5.33
CA GLN A 38 10.13 -0.83 4.55
C GLN A 38 9.16 -0.79 3.36
N VAL A 39 8.04 -0.09 3.52
CA VAL A 39 7.03 0.04 2.46
C VAL A 39 7.45 1.06 1.42
N LYS A 40 7.07 0.78 0.17
CA LYS A 40 7.34 1.62 -0.99
C LYS A 40 6.03 2.16 -1.53
N ARG A 41 6.09 3.34 -2.14
CA ARG A 41 4.97 3.83 -2.95
C ARG A 41 4.78 2.92 -4.18
N CYS A 42 3.64 3.03 -4.84
CA CYS A 42 3.40 2.26 -6.04
C CYS A 42 2.64 3.04 -7.11
N LEU A 43 2.85 2.64 -8.36
CA LEU A 43 2.16 3.18 -9.53
C LEU A 43 2.10 2.08 -10.61
N ASP A 44 0.94 1.89 -11.23
CA ASP A 44 0.77 0.93 -12.32
C ASP A 44 1.26 1.52 -13.65
N MET A 45 2.57 1.79 -13.71
CA MET A 45 3.25 2.36 -14.87
C MET A 45 4.70 1.88 -14.91
N ASN A 46 5.22 1.64 -16.12
CA ASN A 46 6.62 1.30 -16.32
C ASN A 46 7.51 2.55 -16.27
N ASP A 47 7.61 3.16 -15.08
CA ASP A 47 8.39 4.38 -14.87
C ASP A 47 9.70 4.09 -14.12
N ARG A 48 10.80 4.07 -14.87
CA ARG A 48 12.13 3.84 -14.29
C ARG A 48 12.63 5.01 -13.43
N ALA A 49 12.10 6.23 -13.64
CA ALA A 49 12.59 7.43 -12.98
C ALA A 49 12.23 7.45 -11.49
N LEU A 50 11.15 6.76 -11.11
CA LEU A 50 10.66 6.68 -9.73
C LEU A 50 11.32 5.55 -8.92
N ARG A 51 12.31 4.84 -9.48
CA ARG A 51 12.97 3.73 -8.79
C ARG A 51 13.77 4.16 -7.57
N ASN A 52 14.38 5.33 -7.57
CA ASN A 52 15.11 5.91 -6.44
C ASN A 52 14.82 7.40 -6.39
N ILE A 53 14.22 7.86 -5.31
CA ILE A 53 13.83 9.26 -5.14
C ILE A 53 14.13 9.74 -3.73
N ILE A 54 14.12 11.06 -3.55
CA ILE A 54 14.08 11.70 -2.23
C ILE A 54 12.73 12.41 -2.14
N VAL A 55 11.96 12.13 -1.09
CA VAL A 55 10.64 12.72 -0.85
C VAL A 55 10.72 13.79 0.24
N SER A 56 9.63 14.56 0.41
CA SER A 56 9.46 15.52 1.51
C SER A 56 10.52 16.64 1.57
N LEU A 57 10.97 17.11 0.40
CA LEU A 57 11.85 18.27 0.27
C LEU A 57 11.07 19.60 0.33
N GLY A 58 11.79 20.71 0.50
CA GLY A 58 11.23 22.06 0.46
C GLY A 58 10.97 22.70 1.84
N GLY A 59 11.61 22.19 2.90
CA GLY A 59 11.62 22.80 4.23
C GLY A 59 10.63 22.17 5.20
N LYS A 60 10.60 22.70 6.43
CA LYS A 60 9.92 22.10 7.60
C LYS A 60 8.43 21.80 7.38
N LEU A 61 7.74 22.57 6.55
CA LEU A 61 6.30 22.39 6.29
C LEU A 61 6.00 21.22 5.35
N ASN A 62 7.00 20.70 4.63
CA ASN A 62 6.79 19.70 3.57
C ASN A 62 7.20 18.27 3.98
N GLY A 63 7.47 18.04 5.26
CA GLY A 63 7.81 16.73 5.81
C GLY A 63 9.26 16.59 6.25
N VAL A 64 9.65 15.33 6.50
CA VAL A 64 11.02 14.93 6.84
C VAL A 64 11.66 14.26 5.63
N PRO A 65 12.74 14.82 5.04
CA PRO A 65 13.41 14.22 3.91
C PRO A 65 13.88 12.80 4.17
N ARG A 66 13.58 11.88 3.24
CA ARG A 66 14.08 10.50 3.25
C ARG A 66 14.17 9.94 1.84
N GLU A 67 14.98 8.90 1.68
CA GLU A 67 14.98 8.07 0.47
C GLU A 67 13.68 7.27 0.39
N ASP A 68 13.17 7.11 -0.83
CA ASP A 68 11.97 6.34 -1.12
C ASP A 68 12.04 5.72 -2.52
N HIS A 69 11.10 4.82 -2.79
CA HIS A 69 11.02 4.11 -4.06
C HIS A 69 9.57 3.92 -4.49
N PHE A 70 9.35 3.83 -5.80
CA PHE A 70 8.11 3.28 -6.36
C PHE A 70 8.33 1.86 -6.88
N CYS A 71 7.33 1.01 -6.63
CA CYS A 71 7.17 -0.28 -7.29
C CYS A 71 5.98 -0.25 -8.26
N ILE A 72 5.93 -1.19 -9.20
CA ILE A 72 4.71 -1.43 -9.98
C ILE A 72 3.63 -1.96 -9.02
N THR A 73 2.37 -1.53 -9.16
CA THR A 73 1.29 -1.81 -8.20
C THR A 73 1.12 -3.29 -7.86
N VAL A 74 1.28 -4.18 -8.85
CA VAL A 74 1.21 -5.64 -8.68
C VAL A 74 2.27 -6.22 -7.74
N ALA A 75 3.39 -5.52 -7.53
CA ALA A 75 4.46 -5.90 -6.62
C ALA A 75 4.24 -5.41 -5.18
N SER A 76 3.16 -4.68 -4.90
CA SER A 76 2.83 -4.24 -3.55
C SER A 76 2.38 -5.42 -2.68
N GLU A 77 2.72 -5.39 -1.39
CA GLU A 77 2.19 -6.37 -0.43
C GLU A 77 0.67 -6.28 -0.30
N VAL A 78 0.08 -5.11 -0.59
CA VAL A 78 -1.38 -4.92 -0.65
C VAL A 78 -2.02 -5.82 -1.71
N MET A 79 -1.39 -5.99 -2.88
CA MET A 79 -1.85 -6.93 -3.91
C MET A 79 -1.85 -8.37 -3.39
N ALA A 80 -0.74 -8.82 -2.78
CA ALA A 80 -0.63 -10.16 -2.23
C ALA A 80 -1.65 -10.39 -1.10
N VAL A 81 -1.83 -9.40 -0.22
CA VAL A 81 -2.83 -9.43 0.85
C VAL A 81 -4.24 -9.55 0.27
N LEU A 82 -4.61 -8.79 -0.76
CA LEU A 82 -5.91 -8.89 -1.41
C LEU A 82 -6.14 -10.29 -1.99
N CYS A 83 -5.13 -10.87 -2.65
CA CYS A 83 -5.24 -12.20 -3.27
C CYS A 83 -5.30 -13.36 -2.26
N LEU A 84 -4.86 -13.14 -1.02
CA LEU A 84 -4.80 -14.16 0.03
C LEU A 84 -5.83 -13.94 1.15
N SER A 85 -6.73 -12.97 1.01
CA SER A 85 -7.76 -12.67 2.01
C SER A 85 -9.03 -13.44 1.71
N ASP A 86 -9.59 -14.09 2.74
CA ASP A 86 -10.84 -14.84 2.60
C ASP A 86 -12.09 -13.94 2.62
N ASP A 87 -12.02 -12.83 3.37
CA ASP A 87 -13.10 -11.86 3.51
C ASP A 87 -12.57 -10.46 3.90
N LEU A 88 -13.48 -9.49 4.08
CA LEU A 88 -13.12 -8.12 4.47
C LEU A 88 -12.49 -8.02 5.87
N ALA A 89 -12.85 -8.90 6.80
CA ALA A 89 -12.29 -8.89 8.15
C ALA A 89 -10.85 -9.43 8.13
N ASP A 90 -10.60 -10.50 7.39
CA ASP A 90 -9.26 -11.05 7.16
C ASP A 90 -8.39 -10.06 6.37
N LEU A 91 -8.95 -9.41 5.34
CA LEU A 91 -8.27 -8.33 4.61
C LEU A 91 -7.79 -7.24 5.56
N LYS A 92 -8.69 -6.70 6.40
CA LYS A 92 -8.34 -5.64 7.36
C LYS A 92 -7.25 -6.07 8.35
N LYS A 93 -7.31 -7.33 8.80
CA LYS A 93 -6.34 -7.92 9.72
C LYS A 93 -4.97 -8.03 9.06
N ARG A 94 -4.90 -8.60 7.86
CA ARG A 94 -3.66 -8.75 7.08
C ARG A 94 -3.04 -7.42 6.72
N LEU A 95 -3.84 -6.46 6.26
CA LEU A 95 -3.39 -5.09 6.03
C LEU A 95 -2.77 -4.48 7.29
N GLY A 96 -3.37 -4.71 8.46
CA GLY A 96 -2.85 -4.25 9.74
C GLY A 96 -1.54 -4.92 10.19
N ASN A 97 -1.18 -6.06 9.59
CA ASN A 97 0.04 -6.82 9.88
C ASN A 97 1.21 -6.50 8.94
N ILE A 98 1.00 -5.65 7.94
CA ILE A 98 2.08 -5.14 7.07
C ILE A 98 3.09 -4.38 7.95
N LEU A 99 4.36 -4.79 7.88
CA LEU A 99 5.47 -4.08 8.52
C LEU A 99 5.80 -2.83 7.69
N VAL A 100 5.63 -1.65 8.27
CA VAL A 100 5.81 -0.38 7.54
C VAL A 100 7.17 0.25 7.77
N ALA A 101 7.73 0.12 8.97
CA ALA A 101 9.02 0.69 9.33
C ALA A 101 9.61 0.03 10.58
N TYR A 102 10.81 0.46 10.97
CA TYR A 102 11.38 0.22 12.29
C TYR A 102 11.53 1.54 13.04
N THR A 103 11.49 1.47 14.37
CA THR A 103 11.84 2.60 15.23
C THR A 103 13.36 2.83 15.28
N TYR A 104 13.80 3.93 15.90
CA TYR A 104 15.22 4.17 16.18
C TYR A 104 15.85 3.06 17.05
N ASP A 105 15.07 2.48 17.97
CA ASP A 105 15.49 1.38 18.84
C ASP A 105 15.45 0.01 18.12
N GLY A 106 14.88 -0.05 16.92
CA GLY A 106 14.80 -1.25 16.09
C GLY A 106 13.54 -2.08 16.26
N ASP A 107 12.54 -1.56 16.97
CA ASP A 107 11.25 -2.22 17.12
C ASP A 107 10.43 -2.12 15.83
N PRO A 108 9.65 -3.16 15.47
CA PRO A 108 8.80 -3.14 14.28
C PRO A 108 7.60 -2.20 14.46
N VAL A 109 7.29 -1.42 13.43
CA VAL A 109 6.08 -0.60 13.34
C VAL A 109 5.20 -1.15 12.23
N TYR A 110 3.94 -1.45 12.54
CA TYR A 110 2.98 -2.04 11.63
C TYR A 110 1.95 -1.02 11.13
N CYS A 111 1.28 -1.34 10.02
CA CYS A 111 0.25 -0.50 9.42
C CYS A 111 -0.92 -0.17 10.38
N ARG A 112 -1.25 -1.08 11.31
CA ARG A 112 -2.23 -0.82 12.37
C ARG A 112 -1.78 0.25 13.37
N ASP A 113 -0.48 0.40 13.60
CA ASP A 113 0.07 1.36 14.58
C ASP A 113 -0.05 2.80 14.06
N ILE A 114 0.08 2.99 12.73
CA ILE A 114 -0.25 4.25 12.04
C ILE A 114 -1.74 4.37 11.69
N LYS A 115 -2.59 3.45 12.17
CA LYS A 115 -4.06 3.45 12.01
C LYS A 115 -4.55 3.48 10.55
N ALA A 116 -3.77 2.97 9.59
CA ALA A 116 -4.10 3.03 8.17
C ALA A 116 -4.99 1.87 7.68
N ASN A 117 -4.89 0.69 8.29
CA ASN A 117 -5.54 -0.54 7.81
C ASN A 117 -7.06 -0.44 7.65
N GLY A 118 -7.75 0.29 8.53
CA GLY A 118 -9.19 0.52 8.40
C GLY A 118 -9.56 1.30 7.14
N ALA A 119 -8.87 2.42 6.88
CA ALA A 119 -9.12 3.25 5.71
C ALA A 119 -8.71 2.55 4.41
N MET A 120 -7.61 1.79 4.43
CA MET A 120 -7.22 0.93 3.30
C MET A 120 -8.29 -0.12 2.97
N THR A 121 -8.88 -0.75 3.99
CA THR A 121 -9.96 -1.74 3.80
C THR A 121 -11.17 -1.11 3.10
N VAL A 122 -11.51 0.14 3.44
CA VAL A 122 -12.62 0.86 2.80
C VAL A 122 -12.34 1.10 1.32
N LEU A 123 -11.12 1.49 0.95
CA LEU A 123 -10.71 1.68 -0.44
C LEU A 123 -10.76 0.38 -1.26
N LEU A 124 -10.53 -0.76 -0.61
CA LEU A 124 -10.51 -2.08 -1.23
C LEU A 124 -11.85 -2.82 -1.14
N LYS A 125 -12.89 -2.20 -0.55
CA LYS A 125 -14.17 -2.86 -0.27
C LYS A 125 -14.84 -3.46 -1.52
N GLU A 126 -14.78 -2.73 -2.63
CA GLU A 126 -15.32 -3.22 -3.91
C GLU A 126 -14.31 -4.07 -4.66
N ALA A 127 -13.02 -3.75 -4.56
CA ALA A 127 -11.93 -4.44 -5.25
C ALA A 127 -11.65 -5.86 -4.75
N ILE A 128 -12.15 -6.25 -3.57
CA ILE A 128 -12.08 -7.65 -3.08
C ILE A 128 -13.13 -8.56 -3.74
N LYS A 129 -14.10 -8.01 -4.48
CA LYS A 129 -15.13 -8.81 -5.15
C LYS A 129 -14.56 -9.39 -6.45
N PRO A 130 -14.67 -10.71 -6.70
CA PRO A 130 -14.20 -11.29 -7.96
C PRO A 130 -14.97 -10.76 -9.17
N ASN A 131 -14.27 -10.56 -10.29
CA ASN A 131 -14.88 -10.05 -11.51
C ASN A 131 -15.27 -11.19 -12.44
N LEU A 132 -16.56 -11.26 -12.78
CA LEU A 132 -17.09 -12.23 -13.73
C LEU A 132 -16.98 -11.71 -15.16
N VAL A 133 -16.36 -12.50 -16.02
CA VAL A 133 -16.25 -12.28 -17.46
C VAL A 133 -16.58 -13.59 -18.20
N GLN A 134 -16.40 -13.61 -19.52
CA GLN A 134 -16.64 -14.81 -20.33
C GLN A 134 -15.54 -15.01 -21.37
N THR A 135 -15.34 -16.28 -21.75
CA THR A 135 -14.53 -16.67 -22.91
C THR A 135 -15.27 -16.36 -24.23
N LEU A 136 -14.61 -16.55 -25.38
CA LEU A 136 -15.23 -16.38 -26.71
C LEU A 136 -16.42 -17.34 -26.94
N GLU A 137 -16.47 -18.47 -26.24
CA GLU A 137 -17.55 -19.46 -26.31
C GLU A 137 -18.61 -19.27 -25.23
N ASN A 138 -18.66 -18.09 -24.60
CA ASN A 138 -19.57 -17.73 -23.51
C ASN A 138 -19.43 -18.58 -22.23
N THR A 139 -18.35 -19.35 -22.09
CA THR A 139 -18.03 -20.02 -20.82
C THR A 139 -17.66 -18.96 -19.77
N PRO A 140 -18.29 -18.95 -18.58
CA PRO A 140 -17.96 -18.01 -17.51
C PRO A 140 -16.51 -18.15 -17.01
N ALA A 141 -15.85 -17.03 -16.73
CA ALA A 141 -14.50 -16.99 -16.18
C ALA A 141 -14.39 -15.90 -15.11
N ILE A 142 -13.56 -16.15 -14.08
CA ILE A 142 -13.28 -15.17 -13.02
C ILE A 142 -11.88 -14.61 -13.25
N MET A 143 -11.75 -13.28 -13.25
CA MET A 143 -10.47 -12.57 -13.31
C MET A 143 -10.34 -11.67 -12.08
N HIS A 144 -9.45 -12.03 -11.15
CA HIS A 144 -9.32 -11.33 -9.88
C HIS A 144 -7.90 -11.47 -9.33
N GLY A 145 -7.34 -10.35 -8.87
CA GLY A 145 -5.96 -10.30 -8.39
C GLY A 145 -4.91 -10.39 -9.52
N GLY A 146 -3.64 -10.36 -9.11
CA GLY A 146 -2.49 -10.46 -10.01
C GLY A 146 -1.19 -10.07 -9.32
N PRO A 147 -0.74 -10.84 -8.31
CA PRO A 147 0.56 -10.61 -7.68
C PRO A 147 1.70 -11.06 -8.61
N PHE A 148 2.92 -10.58 -8.32
CA PHE A 148 4.16 -11.12 -8.90
C PHE A 148 4.54 -12.48 -8.33
#